data_AF-A0A7S1G220-F1
#
_entry.id   AF-A0A7S1G220-F1
#
_cell.length_a   1.000
_cell.length_b   1.000
_cell.length_c   1.000
_cell.angle_alpha   90.00
_cell.angle_beta   90.00
_cell.angle_gamma   90.00
#
_symmetry.space_group_name_H-M   'P 1'
#
loop_
_entity.id
_entity.type
_entity.pdbx_description
1 polymer ?
#
loop_
_entity_poly.entity_id
_entity_poly.type
_entity_poly.pdbx_seq_one_letter_code
_entity_poly.pdbx_strand_id
1 'polypeptide(L)'
;NIVKDKKMYAAISDVLEPHYKRLRNVFKQYACHGTMADPFSIQLNAFTDFCKDAKIVDNVHCKLVDLDYVFVACNVTEKRHSYQTGNRAHSLCRYEFCEAIIR
;
A
#
# COMPACT_ATOMS: atom_id res chain seq x y z
N ASN A 1 14.96 -0.99 -7.04
CA ASN A 1 13.72 -0.25 -6.73
C ASN A 1 12.83 -0.42 -7.95
N ILE A 2 11.82 -1.28 -7.87
CA ILE A 2 11.07 -1.82 -9.02
C ILE A 2 10.45 -0.71 -9.88
N VAL A 3 10.07 0.40 -9.24
CA VAL A 3 9.50 1.60 -9.88
C VAL A 3 10.54 2.44 -10.67
N LYS A 4 11.84 2.16 -10.56
CA LYS A 4 12.91 2.95 -11.22
C LYS A 4 13.38 2.40 -12.57
N ASP A 5 13.01 1.17 -12.94
CA ASP A 5 13.28 0.63 -14.28
C ASP A 5 12.16 1.04 -15.24
N LYS A 6 12.50 1.83 -16.26
CA LYS A 6 11.53 2.35 -17.25
C LYS A 6 10.76 1.24 -17.98
N LYS A 7 11.37 0.07 -18.19
CA LYS A 7 10.70 -1.06 -18.86
C LYS A 7 9.69 -1.74 -17.94
N MET A 8 10.05 -1.96 -16.67
CA MET A 8 9.10 -2.49 -15.69
C MET A 8 7.96 -1.51 -15.43
N TYR A 9 8.24 -0.20 -15.39
CA TYR A 9 7.20 0.82 -15.20
C TYR A 9 6.10 0.75 -16.28
N ALA A 10 6.48 0.61 -17.55
CA ALA A 10 5.51 0.48 -18.64
C ALA A 10 4.64 -0.78 -18.47
N ALA A 11 5.25 -1.94 -18.20
CA ALA A 11 4.54 -3.18 -17.98
C ALA A 11 3.59 -3.11 -16.76
N ILE A 12 4.03 -2.46 -15.68
CA ILE A 12 3.21 -2.24 -14.48
C ILE A 12 2.04 -1.32 -14.80
N SER A 13 2.26 -0.24 -15.55
CA SER A 13 1.22 0.69 -15.97
C SER A 13 0.16 -0.01 -16.82
N ASP A 14 0.57 -0.82 -17.79
CA ASP A 14 -0.33 -1.57 -18.68
C ASP A 14 -1.24 -2.53 -17.89
N VAL A 15 -0.72 -3.13 -16.81
CA VAL A 15 -1.50 -4.02 -15.94
C VAL A 15 -2.40 -3.24 -14.98
N LEU A 16 -1.93 -2.13 -14.42
CA LEU A 16 -2.67 -1.36 -13.41
C LEU A 16 -3.77 -0.48 -14.00
N GLU A 17 -3.55 0.13 -15.16
CA GLU A 17 -4.45 1.13 -15.75
C GLU A 17 -5.88 0.60 -15.95
N PRO A 18 -6.09 -0.63 -16.49
CA PRO A 18 -7.44 -1.20 -16.62
C PRO A 18 -8.15 -1.42 -15.27
N HIS A 19 -7.37 -1.59 -14.20
CA HIS A 19 -7.87 -1.93 -12.87
C HIS A 19 -7.86 -0.74 -11.89
N TYR A 20 -7.27 0.39 -12.27
CA TYR A 20 -7.03 1.52 -11.39
C TYR A 20 -8.31 2.06 -10.75
N LYS A 21 -9.44 2.09 -11.47
CA LYS A 21 -10.74 2.49 -10.91
C LYS A 21 -11.20 1.58 -9.78
N ARG A 22 -11.00 0.26 -9.92
CA ARG A 22 -11.35 -0.73 -8.89
C ARG A 22 -10.41 -0.61 -7.70
N LEU A 23 -9.10 -0.51 -7.96
CA LEU A 23 -8.09 -0.30 -6.90
C LEU A 23 -8.34 0.99 -6.11
N ARG A 24 -8.76 2.07 -6.77
CA ARG A 24 -9.16 3.30 -6.07
C ARG A 24 -10.38 3.12 -5.18
N ASN A 25 -11.37 2.33 -5.61
CA ASN A 25 -12.56 2.06 -4.81
C ASN A 25 -12.22 1.16 -3.61
N VAL A 26 -11.38 0.14 -3.81
CA VAL A 26 -10.82 -0.69 -2.74
C VAL A 26 -10.07 0.18 -1.74
N PHE A 27 -9.17 1.05 -2.22
CA PHE A 27 -8.45 1.98 -1.35
C PHE A 27 -9.42 2.79 -0.49
N LYS A 28 -10.44 3.41 -1.10
CA LYS A 28 -11.44 4.20 -0.36
C LYS A 28 -12.21 3.37 0.66
N GLN A 29 -12.56 2.13 0.30
CA GLN A 29 -13.28 1.23 1.19
C GLN A 29 -12.46 1.01 2.47
N TYR A 30 -11.20 0.59 2.35
CA TYR A 30 -10.36 0.30 3.52
C TYR A 30 -9.84 1.56 4.23
N ALA A 31 -9.72 2.69 3.53
CA ALA A 31 -9.32 3.98 4.11
C ALA A 31 -10.46 4.60 4.96
N CYS A 32 -11.70 4.44 4.53
CA CYS A 32 -12.87 5.01 5.21
C CYS A 32 -13.56 4.03 6.17
N HIS A 33 -13.07 2.80 6.30
CA HIS A 33 -13.68 1.79 7.16
C HIS A 33 -13.01 1.76 8.55
N GLY A 34 -13.82 1.77 9.61
CA GLY A 34 -13.36 1.69 10.99
C GLY A 34 -13.34 3.03 11.75
N THR A 35 -12.91 2.98 13.00
CA THR A 35 -12.92 4.11 13.95
C THR A 35 -11.85 5.18 13.68
N MET A 36 -10.79 4.83 12.94
CA MET A 36 -9.74 5.75 12.51
C MET A 36 -9.76 5.95 10.99
N ALA A 37 -10.96 6.13 10.43
CA ALA A 37 -11.17 6.37 9.01
C ALA A 37 -10.52 7.70 8.56
N ASP A 38 -9.68 7.62 7.54
CA ASP A 38 -9.09 8.77 6.84
C ASP A 38 -9.18 8.53 5.32
N PRO A 39 -9.97 9.31 4.57
CA PRO A 39 -10.14 9.13 3.12
C PRO A 39 -8.85 9.18 2.29
N PHE A 40 -7.74 9.66 2.87
CA PHE A 40 -6.47 9.88 2.19
C PHE A 40 -5.40 8.86 2.55
N SER A 41 -5.60 8.01 3.56
CA SER A 41 -4.59 7.08 4.02
C SER A 41 -5.16 5.75 4.56
N ILE A 42 -4.38 4.68 4.47
CA ILE A 42 -4.71 3.35 4.97
C ILE A 42 -3.69 2.95 6.02
N GLN A 43 -4.15 2.63 7.23
CA GLN A 43 -3.29 2.13 8.30
C GLN A 43 -2.93 0.64 8.10
N LEU A 44 -1.87 0.18 8.77
CA LEU A 44 -1.35 -1.18 8.63
C LEU A 44 -2.38 -2.28 8.87
N ASN A 45 -3.26 -2.10 9.86
CA ASN A 45 -4.35 -3.04 10.13
C ASN A 45 -5.30 -3.16 8.94
N ALA A 46 -5.79 -2.04 8.41
CA ALA A 46 -6.68 -2.01 7.26
C ALA A 46 -6.00 -2.55 5.98
N PHE A 47 -4.70 -2.30 5.81
CA PHE A 47 -3.90 -2.90 4.74
C PHE A 47 -3.81 -4.43 4.88
N THR A 48 -3.56 -4.91 6.11
CA THR A 48 -3.50 -6.34 6.42
C THR A 48 -4.84 -7.02 6.16
N ASP A 49 -5.93 -6.38 6.54
CA ASP A 49 -7.29 -6.88 6.29
C ASP A 49 -7.58 -6.96 4.80
N PHE A 50 -7.24 -5.92 4.03
CA PHE A 50 -7.28 -5.96 2.56
C PHE A 50 -6.49 -7.16 2.00
N CYS A 51 -5.25 -7.36 2.43
CA CYS A 51 -4.42 -8.46 1.91
C CYS A 51 -4.98 -9.84 2.26
N LYS A 52 -5.62 -9.99 3.43
CA LYS A 52 -6.31 -11.22 3.80
C LYS A 52 -7.57 -11.43 2.97
N ASP A 53 -8.40 -10.41 2.81
CA ASP A 53 -9.65 -10.46 2.04
C ASP A 53 -9.38 -10.75 0.56
N ALA A 54 -8.32 -10.15 0.01
CA ALA A 54 -7.84 -10.38 -1.34
C ALA A 54 -7.10 -11.73 -1.50
N LYS A 55 -6.91 -12.50 -0.41
CA LYS A 55 -6.18 -13.77 -0.37
C LYS A 55 -4.75 -13.68 -0.91
N ILE A 56 -4.11 -12.54 -0.67
CA ILE A 56 -2.68 -12.33 -0.99
C ILE A 56 -1.81 -13.13 -0.01
N VAL A 57 -2.24 -13.22 1.25
CA VAL A 57 -1.55 -14.02 2.28
C VAL A 57 -1.91 -15.49 2.08
N ASP A 58 -0.96 -16.28 1.60
CA ASP A 58 -1.10 -17.72 1.37
C ASP A 58 -0.28 -18.58 2.35
N ASN A 59 0.53 -17.94 3.21
CA ASN A 59 1.47 -18.57 4.15
C ASN A 59 2.56 -19.44 3.50
N VAL A 60 2.65 -19.47 2.16
CA VAL A 60 3.64 -20.24 1.40
C VAL A 60 4.61 -19.29 0.69
N HIS A 61 4.08 -18.34 -0.08
CA HIS A 61 4.83 -17.35 -0.84
C HIS A 61 4.73 -15.94 -0.24
N CYS A 62 3.63 -15.63 0.45
CA CYS A 62 3.43 -14.37 1.14
C CYS A 62 2.84 -14.62 2.54
N LYS A 63 3.62 -14.29 3.57
CA LYS A 63 3.24 -14.38 4.99
C LYS A 63 2.90 -12.99 5.51
N LEU A 64 2.23 -12.94 6.66
CA LEU A 64 1.90 -11.67 7.32
C LEU A 64 3.14 -10.80 7.61
N VAL A 65 4.26 -11.42 7.99
CA VAL A 65 5.52 -10.72 8.21
C VAL A 65 6.06 -10.04 6.95
N ASP A 66 5.77 -10.58 5.78
CA ASP A 66 6.18 -10.00 4.50
C ASP A 66 5.37 -8.73 4.21
N LEU A 67 4.09 -8.69 4.63
CA LEU A 67 3.25 -7.50 4.52
C LEU A 67 3.77 -6.34 5.36
N ASP A 68 4.22 -6.61 6.59
CA ASP A 68 4.82 -5.58 7.45
C ASP A 68 6.05 -4.97 6.78
N TYR A 69 6.90 -5.81 6.16
CA TYR A 69 8.07 -5.36 5.43
C TYR A 69 7.70 -4.52 4.19
N VAL A 70 6.72 -4.95 3.40
CA VAL A 70 6.21 -4.20 2.25
C VAL A 70 5.63 -2.86 2.68
N PHE A 71 4.82 -2.84 3.74
CA PHE A 71 4.20 -1.63 4.27
C PHE A 71 5.26 -0.60 4.68
N VAL A 72 6.27 -1.03 5.45
CA VAL A 72 7.38 -0.16 5.87
C VAL A 72 8.19 0.32 4.66
N ALA A 73 8.44 -0.56 3.68
CA ALA A 73 9.20 -0.21 2.49
C ALA A 73 8.49 0.83 1.60
N CYS A 74 7.15 0.76 1.51
CA CYS A 74 6.33 1.69 0.74
C CYS A 74 6.02 2.99 1.49
N ASN A 75 6.04 2.97 2.82
CA ASN A 75 5.80 4.16 3.65
C ASN A 75 7.03 5.07 3.82
N VAL A 76 8.15 4.79 3.13
CA VAL A 76 9.37 5.59 3.23
C VAL A 76 9.14 6.98 2.61
N THR A 77 8.82 7.92 3.48
CA THR A 77 8.88 9.35 3.19
C THR A 77 10.33 9.71 2.92
N GLU A 78 10.61 10.38 1.79
CA GLU A 78 11.95 10.89 1.49
C GLU A 78 12.51 11.61 2.73
N LYS A 79 13.74 11.24 3.15
CA LYS A 79 14.46 11.68 4.35
C LYS A 79 14.58 13.22 4.49
N ARG A 80 13.49 13.95 4.77
CA ARG A 80 13.55 15.41 4.95
C ARG A 80 12.90 15.97 6.20
N HIS A 81 12.09 15.23 6.95
CA HIS A 81 11.57 15.76 8.23
C HIS A 81 11.41 14.66 9.30
N SER A 82 12.52 14.04 9.69
CA SER A 82 12.56 12.98 10.72
C SER A 82 12.36 13.47 12.17
N TYR A 83 11.80 14.65 12.39
CA TYR A 83 11.74 15.26 13.73
C TYR A 83 10.38 15.84 14.16
N GLN A 84 9.31 15.76 13.36
CA GLN A 84 8.07 16.50 13.68
C GLN A 84 6.71 15.80 13.53
N THR A 85 6.61 14.47 13.45
CA THR A 85 5.28 13.83 13.45
C THR A 85 5.28 12.48 14.15
N GLY A 86 5.46 12.50 15.47
CA GLY A 86 5.09 11.37 16.32
C GLY A 86 3.68 10.88 15.99
N ASN A 87 3.54 9.57 15.77
CA ASN A 87 2.30 8.82 15.55
C ASN A 87 1.50 9.01 14.25
N ARG A 88 1.93 9.81 13.26
CA ARG A 88 1.26 9.88 11.93
C ARG A 88 2.01 9.16 10.80
N ALA A 89 3.08 8.44 11.13
CA ALA A 89 4.01 7.81 10.18
C ALA A 89 3.72 6.32 9.88
N HIS A 90 2.46 5.88 9.95
CA HIS A 90 2.09 4.46 9.80
C HIS A 90 0.84 4.25 8.92
N SER A 91 0.74 5.02 7.83
CA SER A 91 -0.40 4.92 6.92
C SER A 91 0.04 5.13 5.48
N LEU A 92 -0.38 4.25 4.58
CA LEU A 92 -0.12 4.35 3.14
C LEU A 92 -1.12 5.31 2.51
N CYS A 93 -0.63 6.32 1.81
CA CYS A 93 -1.47 7.07 0.89
C CYS A 93 -1.65 6.29 -0.43
N ARG A 94 -2.49 6.81 -1.34
CA ARG A 94 -2.93 6.04 -2.51
C ARG A 94 -1.79 5.53 -3.42
N TYR A 95 -0.76 6.33 -3.65
CA TYR A 95 0.35 5.90 -4.52
C TYR A 95 1.18 4.81 -3.82
N GLU A 96 1.38 4.91 -2.51
CA GLU A 96 2.13 3.92 -1.71
C GLU A 96 1.35 2.60 -1.61
N PHE A 97 0.02 2.67 -1.53
CA PHE A 97 -0.85 1.49 -1.62
C PHE A 97 -0.72 0.79 -2.98
N CYS A 98 -0.71 1.55 -4.08
CA CYS A 98 -0.49 0.97 -5.39
C CYS A 98 0.91 0.34 -5.50
N GLU A 99 1.94 1.00 -4.96
CA GLU A 99 3.30 0.43 -4.93
C GLU A 99 3.34 -0.88 -4.13
N ALA A 100 2.67 -0.94 -2.97
CA ALA A 100 2.62 -2.12 -2.12
C ALA A 100 1.99 -3.33 -2.82
N ILE A 101 1.02 -3.13 -3.72
CA ILE A 101 0.40 -4.21 -4.51
C ILE A 101 1.36 -4.79 -5.56
N ILE A 102 2.28 -3.97 -6.08
CA ILE A 102 3.21 -4.37 -7.15
C ILE A 102 4.46 -5.10 -6.60
N ARG A 103 4.79 -4.87 -5.32
CA ARG A 103 6.11 -5.15 -4.75
C ARG A 103 6.35 -6.62 -4.39
#